data_AF-A0A7J6T0C6-F1
#
_entry.id   AF-A0A7J6T0C6-F1
#
_cell.length_a   1.000
_cell.length_b   1.000
_cell.length_c   1.000
_cell.angle_alpha   90.00
_cell.angle_beta   90.00
_cell.angle_gamma   90.00
#
_symmetry.space_group_name_H-M   'P 1'
#
loop_
_entity.id
_entity.type
_entity.pdbx_description
1 polymer ?
#
loop_
_entity_poly.entity_id
_entity_poly.type
_entity_poly.pdbx_seq_one_letter_code
_entity_poly.pdbx_strand_id
1 'polypeptide(L)'
;VIFQCSAFVLYMAPLLATAQDLLVKCRTIFRSHGTLIFVSGIASVLALKALRFLKRTKVDLHAVFGGPNHFLPILGFVPKSIEHFARALEIYADTYGGLYHIKITGTNMIILSKPELVRQVLDERPRTFIRPFNKHKIIPLSGMFTTEGDAWKRNRRFGAPAFNDKNSAAMV
;
A
#
# COMPACT_ATOMS: atom_id res chain seq x y z
N VAL A 1 8.11 -62.31 56.56
CA VAL A 1 8.33 -60.90 56.13
C VAL A 1 9.05 -60.78 54.77
N ILE A 2 9.76 -61.80 54.28
CA ILE A 2 10.46 -61.74 52.97
C ILE A 2 9.51 -61.92 51.76
N PHE A 3 8.32 -62.49 51.93
CA PHE A 3 7.38 -62.77 50.83
C PHE A 3 6.56 -61.57 50.31
N GLN A 4 6.62 -60.41 50.97
CA GLN A 4 5.80 -59.25 50.60
C GLN A 4 6.54 -58.21 49.75
N CYS A 5 7.86 -58.36 49.58
CA CYS A 5 8.70 -57.43 48.81
C CYS A 5 8.73 -57.75 47.30
N SER A 6 8.55 -59.02 46.90
CA SER A 6 8.66 -59.45 45.50
C SER A 6 7.45 -59.07 44.64
N ALA A 7 6.25 -58.94 45.23
CA ALA A 7 5.03 -58.61 44.51
C ALA A 7 4.96 -57.13 44.08
N PHE A 8 5.59 -56.22 44.83
CA PHE A 8 5.59 -54.79 44.54
C PHE A 8 6.50 -54.42 43.35
N VAL A 9 7.64 -55.10 43.22
CA VAL A 9 8.59 -54.90 42.10
C VAL A 9 8.03 -55.44 40.77
N LEU A 10 7.31 -56.58 40.81
CA LEU A 10 6.68 -57.17 39.62
C LEU A 10 5.51 -56.35 39.07
N TYR A 11 4.79 -55.59 39.91
CA TYR A 11 3.67 -54.75 39.46
C TYR A 11 4.11 -53.35 38.98
N MET A 12 5.19 -52.79 39.54
CA MET A 12 5.66 -51.43 39.21
C MET A 12 6.49 -51.34 37.92
N ALA A 13 7.21 -52.39 37.54
CA ALA A 13 8.01 -52.42 36.32
C ALA A 13 7.20 -52.23 35.01
N PRO A 14 6.06 -52.92 34.78
CA PRO A 14 5.25 -52.71 33.58
C PRO A 14 4.53 -51.35 33.56
N LEU A 15 4.21 -50.77 34.72
CA LEU A 15 3.66 -49.42 34.84
C LEU A 15 4.69 -48.34 34.48
N LEU A 16 5.95 -48.50 34.87
CA LEU A 16 7.01 -47.59 34.48
C LEU A 16 7.32 -47.66 32.97
N ALA A 17 7.32 -48.86 32.40
CA ALA A 17 7.55 -49.08 30.97
C ALA A 17 6.43 -48.50 30.10
N THR A 18 5.17 -48.69 30.49
CA THR A 18 4.01 -48.10 29.79
C THR A 18 3.97 -46.58 29.89
N ALA A 19 4.36 -46.00 31.03
CA ALA A 19 4.51 -44.55 31.17
C ALA A 19 5.62 -43.98 30.28
N GLN A 20 6.75 -44.68 30.15
CA GLN A 20 7.84 -44.28 29.25
C GLN A 20 7.41 -44.34 27.77
N ASP A 21 6.72 -45.40 27.35
CA ASP A 21 6.18 -45.54 25.99
C ASP A 21 5.15 -44.45 25.66
N LEU A 22 4.27 -44.10 26.61
CA LEU A 22 3.32 -42.99 26.46
C LEU A 22 4.03 -41.64 26.33
N LEU A 23 5.08 -41.40 27.10
CA LEU A 23 5.87 -40.16 27.00
C LEU A 23 6.63 -40.06 25.69
N VAL A 24 7.17 -41.17 25.17
CA VAL A 24 7.83 -41.21 23.84
C VAL A 24 6.82 -41.02 22.71
N LYS A 25 5.63 -41.62 22.84
CA LYS A 25 4.53 -41.48 21.87
C LYS A 25 3.96 -40.05 21.87
N CYS A 26 3.77 -39.45 23.04
CA CYS A 26 3.40 -38.04 23.17
C CYS A 26 4.49 -37.10 22.61
N ARG A 27 5.78 -37.39 22.84
CA ARG A 27 6.89 -36.60 22.29
C ARG A 27 6.94 -36.67 20.76
N THR A 28 6.69 -37.84 20.17
CA THR A 28 6.68 -38.01 18.71
C THR A 28 5.44 -37.40 18.05
N ILE A 29 4.27 -37.52 18.68
CA ILE A 29 3.01 -36.88 18.24
C ILE A 29 3.10 -35.34 18.33
N PHE A 30 3.65 -34.80 19.43
CA PHE A 30 3.83 -33.34 19.55
C PHE A 30 4.89 -32.81 18.57
N ARG A 31 5.93 -33.61 18.28
CA ARG A 31 6.96 -33.30 17.28
C ARG A 31 6.41 -33.36 15.84
N SER A 32 5.45 -34.23 15.53
CA SER A 32 4.84 -34.33 14.20
C SER A 32 3.79 -33.24 13.94
N HIS A 33 2.93 -32.94 14.92
CA HIS A 33 1.92 -31.88 14.75
C HIS A 33 2.52 -30.48 14.90
N GLY A 34 3.51 -30.29 15.77
CA GLY A 34 4.23 -29.02 15.91
C GLY A 34 4.96 -28.63 14.62
N THR A 35 5.64 -29.58 13.98
CA THR A 35 6.33 -29.32 12.69
C THR A 35 5.35 -28.97 11.57
N LEU A 36 4.16 -29.60 11.51
CA LEU A 36 3.12 -29.25 10.54
C LEU A 36 2.60 -27.82 10.73
N ILE A 37 2.40 -27.37 11.97
CA ILE A 37 1.97 -25.99 12.27
C ILE A 37 3.06 -24.99 11.87
N PHE A 38 4.32 -25.26 12.21
CA PHE A 38 5.43 -24.38 11.84
C PHE A 38 5.64 -24.29 10.33
N VAL A 39 5.59 -25.42 9.61
CA VAL A 39 5.78 -25.47 8.15
C VAL A 39 4.66 -24.73 7.42
N SER A 40 3.39 -24.95 7.82
CA SER A 40 2.24 -24.24 7.23
C SER A 40 2.26 -22.73 7.52
N GLY A 41 2.71 -22.33 8.72
CA GLY A 41 2.93 -20.93 9.08
C GLY A 41 4.01 -20.26 8.23
N ILE A 42 5.17 -20.90 8.09
CA ILE A 42 6.28 -20.38 7.26
C ILE A 42 5.83 -20.29 5.79
N ALA A 43 5.16 -21.32 5.26
CA ALA A 43 4.63 -21.32 3.90
C ALA A 43 3.64 -20.17 3.67
N SER A 44 2.74 -19.89 4.62
CA SER A 44 1.80 -18.76 4.54
C SER A 44 2.50 -17.41 4.56
N VAL A 45 3.52 -17.23 5.41
CA VAL A 45 4.29 -15.97 5.46
C VAL A 45 5.09 -15.77 4.18
N LEU A 46 5.69 -16.84 3.63
CA LEU A 46 6.39 -16.80 2.35
C LEU A 46 5.43 -16.49 1.20
N ALA A 47 4.25 -17.11 1.16
CA ALA A 47 3.22 -16.81 0.17
C ALA A 47 2.72 -15.36 0.27
N LEU A 48 2.48 -14.84 1.48
CA LEU A 48 2.10 -13.44 1.69
C LEU A 48 3.22 -12.47 1.28
N LYS A 49 4.48 -12.79 1.60
CA LYS A 49 5.63 -11.99 1.15
C LYS A 49 5.78 -12.02 -0.37
N ALA A 50 5.63 -13.19 -0.99
CA ALA A 50 5.70 -13.36 -2.44
C ALA A 50 4.55 -12.63 -3.15
N LEU A 51 3.31 -12.73 -2.66
CA LEU A 51 2.17 -11.97 -3.18
C LEU A 51 2.37 -10.46 -3.03
N ARG A 52 2.86 -10.00 -1.87
CA ARG A 52 3.24 -8.60 -1.68
C ARG A 52 4.35 -8.18 -2.64
N PHE A 53 5.35 -9.04 -2.88
CA PHE A 53 6.47 -8.77 -3.77
C PHE A 53 6.04 -8.71 -5.25
N LEU A 54 5.17 -9.63 -5.69
CA LEU A 54 4.56 -9.63 -7.02
C LEU A 54 3.67 -8.41 -7.24
N LYS A 55 2.94 -7.94 -6.22
CA LYS A 55 2.22 -6.66 -6.27
C LYS A 55 3.15 -5.44 -6.23
N ARG A 56 4.42 -5.63 -5.86
CA ARG A 56 5.46 -4.60 -5.75
C ARG A 56 6.43 -4.61 -6.91
N THR A 57 6.11 -5.24 -8.03
CA THR A 57 6.78 -4.99 -9.32
C THR A 57 6.58 -3.50 -9.65
N LYS A 58 7.45 -2.67 -9.07
CA LYS A 58 7.53 -1.26 -9.40
C LYS A 58 7.96 -1.22 -10.85
N VAL A 59 7.03 -0.88 -11.72
CA VAL A 59 7.35 -0.43 -13.07
C VAL A 59 8.33 0.72 -12.90
N ASP A 60 9.51 0.59 -13.50
CA ASP A 60 10.48 1.67 -13.49
C ASP A 60 9.95 2.79 -14.38
N LEU A 61 9.24 3.73 -13.76
CA LEU A 61 8.60 4.86 -14.43
C LEU A 61 9.62 5.69 -15.21
N HIS A 62 10.86 5.78 -14.71
CA HIS A 62 11.90 6.51 -15.41
C HIS A 62 12.33 5.79 -16.68
N ALA A 63 12.43 4.46 -16.66
CA ALA A 63 12.73 3.69 -17.86
C ALA A 63 11.61 3.78 -18.92
N VAL A 64 10.36 3.94 -18.50
CA VAL A 64 9.20 4.01 -19.40
C VAL A 64 8.96 5.41 -19.96
N PHE A 65 9.02 6.44 -19.13
CA PHE A 65 8.65 7.81 -19.52
C PHE A 65 9.85 8.76 -19.66
N GLY A 66 11.05 8.32 -19.27
CA GLY A 66 12.20 9.21 -19.12
C GLY A 66 11.96 10.28 -18.06
N GLY A 67 12.88 11.25 -18.01
CA GLY A 67 12.77 12.42 -17.15
C GLY A 67 14.01 12.64 -16.29
N PRO A 68 13.99 13.65 -15.41
CA PRO A 68 15.10 13.88 -14.50
C PRO A 68 15.16 12.78 -13.42
N ASN A 69 16.27 12.03 -13.39
CA ASN A 69 16.57 11.00 -12.38
C ASN A 69 16.84 11.53 -10.96
N HIS A 70 16.87 12.85 -10.77
CA HIS A 70 17.29 13.47 -9.53
C HIS A 70 16.09 13.67 -8.59
N PHE A 71 16.25 13.28 -7.31
CA PHE A 71 15.26 13.42 -6.22
C PHE A 71 14.81 14.88 -5.96
N LEU A 72 15.64 15.81 -6.44
CA LEU A 72 15.53 17.24 -6.71
C LEU A 72 16.99 17.65 -7.01
N PRO A 73 17.29 18.43 -8.06
CA PRO A 73 18.66 18.55 -8.53
C PRO A 73 19.48 19.50 -7.66
N ILE A 74 20.70 19.08 -7.34
CA ILE A 74 21.83 19.93 -6.90
C ILE A 74 22.19 20.99 -7.97
N LEU A 75 21.51 20.98 -9.12
CA LEU A 75 21.59 21.96 -10.19
C LEU A 75 20.65 23.17 -9.93
N GLY A 76 20.91 23.94 -8.87
CA GLY A 76 20.46 25.34 -8.73
C GLY A 76 18.95 25.66 -8.71
N PHE A 77 18.06 24.69 -8.88
CA PHE A 77 16.63 24.92 -9.04
C PHE A 77 15.87 24.61 -7.75
N VAL A 78 16.11 25.42 -6.72
CA VAL A 78 15.15 25.54 -5.61
C VAL A 78 14.05 26.47 -6.10
N PRO A 79 12.83 25.99 -6.40
CA PRO A 79 11.75 26.88 -6.78
C PRO A 79 11.44 27.81 -5.60
N LYS A 80 11.98 29.03 -5.65
CA LYS A 80 11.70 30.09 -4.67
C LYS A 80 10.25 30.57 -4.77
N SER A 81 9.61 30.36 -5.92
CA SER A 81 8.22 30.73 -6.20
C SER A 81 7.54 29.69 -7.11
N ILE A 82 6.21 29.78 -7.17
CA ILE A 82 5.35 28.97 -8.06
C ILE A 82 5.70 29.24 -9.54
N GLU A 83 6.03 30.47 -9.89
CA GLU A 83 6.40 30.88 -11.24
C GLU A 83 7.69 30.20 -11.71
N HIS A 84 8.71 30.15 -10.84
CA HIS A 84 9.93 29.42 -11.14
C HIS A 84 9.65 27.94 -11.32
N PHE A 85 8.79 27.36 -10.48
CA PHE A 85 8.41 25.95 -10.61
C PHE A 85 7.70 25.66 -11.95
N ALA A 86 6.74 26.50 -12.34
CA ALA A 86 6.05 26.38 -13.62
C ALA A 86 7.03 26.45 -14.80
N ARG A 87 7.97 27.41 -14.77
CA ARG A 87 9.02 27.53 -15.80
C ARG A 87 9.92 26.29 -15.87
N ALA A 88 10.27 25.69 -14.74
CA ALA A 88 11.02 24.44 -14.75
C ALA A 88 10.25 23.29 -15.42
N LEU A 89 8.93 23.21 -15.19
CA LEU A 89 8.11 22.20 -15.86
C LEU A 89 8.03 22.43 -17.36
N GLU A 90 7.97 23.68 -17.82
CA GLU A 90 8.04 24.02 -19.25
C GLU A 90 9.36 23.56 -19.87
N ILE A 91 10.50 23.90 -19.25
CA ILE A 91 11.83 23.47 -19.72
C ILE A 91 11.92 21.94 -19.79
N TYR A 92 11.37 21.23 -18.81
CA TYR A 92 11.35 19.77 -18.82
C TYR A 92 10.41 19.19 -19.88
N ALA A 93 9.27 19.84 -20.14
CA ALA A 93 8.38 19.45 -21.22
C ALA A 93 9.05 19.63 -22.59
N ASP A 94 9.85 20.67 -22.78
CA ASP A 94 10.63 20.87 -24.00
C ASP A 94 11.77 19.85 -24.14
N THR A 95 12.38 19.45 -23.02
CA THR A 95 13.54 18.53 -23.02
C THR A 95 13.13 17.06 -23.15
N TYR A 96 12.09 16.63 -22.42
CA TYR A 96 11.67 15.23 -22.32
C TYR A 96 10.35 14.94 -23.07
N GLY A 97 9.71 15.98 -23.62
CA GLY A 97 8.43 15.90 -24.28
C GLY A 97 7.24 16.07 -23.33
N GLY A 98 6.03 16.09 -23.88
CA GLY A 98 4.81 16.39 -23.11
C GLY A 98 4.28 15.29 -22.18
N LEU A 99 5.08 14.25 -21.92
CA LEU A 99 4.80 13.19 -20.97
C LEU A 99 6.12 12.69 -20.38
N TYR A 100 6.37 12.95 -19.10
CA TYR A 100 7.63 12.58 -18.45
C TYR A 100 7.44 12.28 -16.95
N HIS A 101 8.38 11.57 -16.36
CA HIS A 101 8.39 11.25 -14.93
C HIS A 101 9.32 12.17 -14.15
N ILE A 102 8.88 12.61 -12.98
CA ILE A 102 9.70 13.31 -11.99
C ILE A 102 9.54 12.67 -10.61
N LYS A 103 10.58 12.80 -9.78
CA LYS A 103 10.55 12.36 -8.39
C LYS A 103 10.70 13.56 -7.48
N ILE A 104 9.65 13.89 -6.73
CA ILE A 104 9.65 14.99 -5.75
C ILE A 104 9.46 14.41 -4.36
N THR A 105 10.42 14.64 -3.46
CA THR A 105 10.33 14.23 -2.03
C THR A 105 9.94 12.74 -1.87
N GLY A 106 10.51 11.88 -2.72
CA GLY A 106 10.27 10.44 -2.70
C GLY A 106 8.94 9.99 -3.33
N THR A 107 8.12 10.93 -3.80
CA THR A 107 6.88 10.66 -4.52
C THR A 107 7.13 10.70 -6.01
N ASN A 108 6.72 9.64 -6.72
CA ASN A 108 6.77 9.62 -8.18
C ASN A 108 5.58 10.41 -8.73
N MET A 109 5.84 11.34 -9.64
CA MET A 109 4.84 12.12 -10.34
C MET A 109 5.03 11.95 -11.84
N ILE A 110 3.94 11.71 -12.55
CA ILE A 110 3.91 11.73 -14.01
C ILE A 110 3.34 13.08 -14.41
N ILE A 111 4.09 13.84 -15.20
CA ILE A 111 3.68 15.14 -15.72
C ILE A 111 3.14 14.96 -17.13
N LEU A 112 1.98 15.55 -17.38
CA LEU A 112 1.25 15.50 -18.65
C LEU A 112 1.01 16.94 -19.10
N SER A 113 1.51 17.30 -20.28
CA SER A 113 1.22 18.61 -20.89
C SER A 113 0.43 18.51 -22.19
N LYS A 114 0.31 17.32 -22.78
CA LYS A 114 -0.49 17.11 -24.00
C LYS A 114 -1.99 17.24 -23.69
N PRO A 115 -2.74 18.12 -24.38
CA PRO A 115 -4.13 18.41 -24.05
C PRO A 115 -5.06 17.19 -24.18
N GLU A 116 -4.78 16.29 -25.12
CA GLU A 116 -5.55 15.05 -25.32
C GLU A 116 -5.44 14.13 -24.10
N LEU A 117 -4.22 13.96 -23.59
CA LEU A 117 -3.96 13.12 -22.41
C LEU A 117 -4.51 13.76 -21.14
N VAL A 118 -4.38 15.09 -21.00
CA VAL A 118 -4.97 15.82 -19.88
C VAL A 118 -6.48 15.64 -19.87
N ARG A 119 -7.13 15.79 -21.03
CA ARG A 119 -8.58 15.57 -21.16
C ARG A 119 -8.98 14.16 -20.76
N GLN A 120 -8.27 13.14 -21.27
CA GLN A 120 -8.53 11.75 -20.90
C GLN A 120 -8.45 11.54 -19.39
N VAL A 121 -7.39 12.02 -18.74
CA VAL A 121 -7.22 11.88 -17.29
C VAL A 121 -8.33 12.60 -16.52
N LEU A 122 -8.77 13.76 -16.98
CA LEU A 122 -9.84 14.52 -16.35
C LEU A 122 -11.22 13.86 -16.54
N ASP A 123 -11.50 13.29 -17.71
CA ASP A 123 -12.77 12.58 -18.00
C ASP A 123 -12.86 11.24 -17.24
N GLU A 124 -11.73 10.60 -16.99
CA GLU A 124 -11.66 9.38 -16.18
C GLU A 124 -11.79 9.65 -14.67
N ARG A 125 -11.65 10.90 -14.23
CA ARG A 125 -11.95 11.28 -12.83
C ARG A 125 -13.46 11.30 -12.59
N PRO A 126 -13.94 10.82 -11.43
CA PRO A 126 -13.19 10.35 -10.26
C PRO A 126 -13.00 8.82 -10.20
N ARG A 127 -13.23 8.08 -11.30
CA ARG A 127 -13.30 6.61 -11.29
C ARG A 127 -11.90 5.97 -11.29
N THR A 128 -11.07 6.34 -12.26
CA THR A 128 -9.72 5.78 -12.41
C THR A 128 -8.69 6.58 -11.60
N PHE A 129 -8.83 7.91 -11.60
CA PHE A 129 -7.90 8.82 -10.95
C PHE A 129 -8.58 9.52 -9.76
N ILE A 130 -7.85 9.61 -8.64
CA ILE A 130 -8.25 10.34 -7.43
C ILE A 130 -7.35 11.57 -7.25
N ARG A 131 -7.78 12.58 -6.48
CA ARG A 131 -6.90 13.70 -6.17
C ARG A 131 -5.78 13.21 -5.23
N PRO A 132 -4.51 13.53 -5.52
CA PRO A 132 -3.38 13.08 -4.71
C PRO A 132 -3.37 13.72 -3.31
N PHE A 133 -3.96 14.91 -3.17
CA PHE A 133 -4.09 15.60 -1.90
C PHE A 133 -5.28 15.07 -1.10
N ASN A 134 -5.05 13.99 -0.34
CA ASN A 134 -5.93 13.60 0.75
C ASN A 134 -5.90 14.65 1.87
N LYS A 135 -6.73 15.69 1.71
CA LYS A 135 -6.84 16.82 2.66
C LYS A 135 -7.32 16.41 4.04
N HIS A 136 -7.79 15.16 4.24
CA HIS A 136 -8.23 14.67 5.55
C HIS A 136 -7.17 14.83 6.65
N LYS A 137 -5.87 14.86 6.29
CA LYS A 137 -4.79 15.10 7.26
C LYS A 137 -4.59 16.58 7.65
N ILE A 138 -5.06 17.52 6.84
CA ILE A 138 -4.85 18.97 7.05
C ILE A 138 -6.15 19.65 7.48
N ILE A 139 -7.28 19.23 6.89
CA ILE A 139 -8.62 19.75 7.18
C ILE A 139 -9.50 18.53 7.47
N PRO A 140 -9.85 18.26 8.73
CA PRO A 140 -10.69 17.12 9.14
C PRO A 140 -12.18 17.37 8.85
N LEU A 141 -12.49 18.03 7.73
CA LEU A 141 -13.85 18.33 7.32
C LEU A 141 -14.20 17.52 6.08
N SER A 142 -15.34 16.83 6.13
CA SER A 142 -15.91 16.18 4.96
C SER A 142 -16.72 17.19 4.14
N GLY A 143 -16.27 17.45 2.91
CA GLY A 143 -16.91 18.41 2.00
C GLY A 143 -16.58 18.11 0.53
N MET A 144 -17.15 18.88 -0.39
CA MET A 144 -16.99 18.67 -1.84
C MET A 144 -15.52 18.71 -2.33
N PHE A 145 -14.65 19.41 -1.60
CA PHE A 145 -13.23 19.53 -1.95
C PHE A 145 -12.31 18.56 -1.21
N THR A 146 -12.85 17.75 -0.29
CA THR A 146 -12.06 16.86 0.57
C THR A 146 -12.46 15.40 0.45
N THR A 147 -13.72 15.10 0.08
CA THR A 147 -14.19 13.73 -0.15
C THR A 147 -13.93 13.25 -1.57
N GLU A 148 -13.81 11.94 -1.76
CA GLU A 148 -13.65 11.28 -3.06
C GLU A 148 -14.74 10.22 -3.31
N GLY A 149 -14.84 9.73 -4.55
CA GLY A 149 -15.77 8.66 -4.93
C GLY A 149 -17.23 9.03 -4.78
N ASP A 150 -18.04 8.13 -4.22
CA ASP A 150 -19.49 8.35 -4.09
C ASP A 150 -19.84 9.43 -3.06
N ALA A 151 -19.03 9.58 -2.02
CA ALA A 151 -19.20 10.67 -1.06
C ALA A 151 -19.00 12.04 -1.74
N TRP A 152 -18.04 12.13 -2.66
CA TRP A 152 -17.86 13.33 -3.48
C TRP A 152 -19.04 13.58 -4.41
N LYS A 153 -19.55 12.56 -5.11
CA LYS A 153 -20.72 12.68 -6.00
C LYS A 153 -21.94 13.22 -5.25
N ARG A 154 -22.21 12.70 -4.04
CA ARG A 154 -23.30 13.20 -3.17
C ARG A 154 -23.08 14.67 -2.80
N ASN A 155 -21.90 15.02 -2.28
CA ASN A 155 -21.58 16.39 -1.88
C ASN A 155 -21.67 17.37 -3.06
N ARG A 156 -21.22 16.97 -4.25
CA ARG A 156 -21.30 17.78 -5.47
C ARG A 156 -22.75 17.96 -5.94
N ARG A 157 -23.61 16.95 -5.82
CA ARG A 157 -25.03 17.10 -6.17
C ARG A 157 -25.73 18.20 -5.37
N PHE A 158 -25.37 18.35 -4.10
CA PHE A 158 -25.92 19.42 -3.25
C PHE A 158 -25.25 20.78 -3.47
N GLY A 159 -23.91 20.81 -3.62
CA GLY A 159 -23.17 22.07 -3.71
C GLY A 159 -23.07 22.69 -5.11
N ALA A 160 -23.01 21.88 -6.18
CA ALA A 160 -22.80 22.38 -7.54
C ALA A 160 -23.89 23.32 -8.06
N PRO A 161 -25.20 23.13 -7.77
CA PRO A 161 -26.24 24.03 -8.25
C PRO A 161 -26.05 25.49 -7.82
N ALA A 162 -25.42 25.74 -6.67
CA ALA A 162 -25.14 27.11 -6.21
C ALA A 162 -24.16 27.86 -7.13
N PHE A 163 -23.30 27.14 -7.85
CA PHE A 163 -22.26 27.69 -8.72
C PHE A 163 -22.67 27.72 -10.20
N ASN A 164 -23.94 27.51 -10.54
CA ASN A 164 -24.42 27.69 -11.91
C ASN A 164 -24.57 29.19 -12.22
N ASP A 165 -24.33 29.61 -13.46
CA ASP A 165 -24.34 31.02 -13.90
C ASP A 165 -25.59 31.79 -13.44
N LYS A 166 -26.74 31.10 -13.41
CA LYS A 166 -28.02 31.67 -12.93
C LYS A 166 -28.05 31.95 -11.43
N ASN A 167 -27.43 31.09 -10.63
CA ASN A 167 -27.47 31.14 -9.17
C ASN A 167 -26.27 31.90 -8.58
N SER A 168 -25.13 31.92 -9.29
CA SER A 168 -23.94 32.66 -8.88
C SER A 168 -24.16 34.18 -8.94
N ALA A 169 -24.98 34.65 -9.88
CA ALA A 169 -25.39 36.05 -9.97
C ALA A 169 -26.14 36.56 -8.73
N ALA A 170 -26.75 35.67 -7.94
CA ALA A 170 -27.44 36.02 -6.69
C ALA A 170 -26.52 36.02 -5.46
N MET A 171 -25.24 35.64 -5.62
CA MET A 171 -24.24 35.57 -4.54
C MET A 171 -23.24 36.73 -4.54
N VAL A 172 -23.23 37.56 -5.59
CA VAL A 172 -22.44 38.80 -5.70
C VAL A 172 -23.33 39.98 -5.36
#